data_AF-L1IQP3-F1
#
_entry.id   AF-L1IQP3-F1
#
_cell.length_a   1.000
_cell.length_b   1.000
_cell.length_c   1.000
_cell.angle_alpha   90.00
_cell.angle_beta   90.00
_cell.angle_gamma   90.00
#
_symmetry.space_group_name_H-M   'P 1'
#
loop_
_entity.id
_entity.type
_entity.pdbx_description
1 polymer ?
#
loop_
_entity_poly.entity_id
_entity_poly.type
_entity_poly.pdbx_seq_one_letter_code
_entity_poly.pdbx_strand_id
1 'polypeptide(L)'
;MNLVASFNRALGTRLYRSRFKFAQSWRSMSDKADGDDQSEKAYVIRKANRVQKVGTICTPDQVDAPRSHPPLPEICIAGRTNSGKSSLINHLLAKPGIARTSSRAGKTDEINLYMVNSSVILADFPGYGFEHKYGVLAKRWETVWGPLCESYMHRSPVVAALFLADIRWPVTRDDYFFVQTMREAGIPALLVLTKDDRINDRVKAKGHNESLAAKKVTRTVSQARDVHIARSFLTDRVRKGLLWPEDLPHVHYSIESGPARRKLRRWIASLALAKNHDEARQVLRAVLADLGGSMEQAEREYTT
;
A
#
# COMPACT_ATOMS: atom_id res chain seq x y z
N MET A 1 23.75 40.24 6.63
CA MET A 1 23.93 38.90 6.02
C MET A 1 24.11 37.78 7.07
N ASN A 2 23.43 37.87 8.23
CA ASN A 2 23.72 36.99 9.37
C ASN A 2 22.50 36.79 10.32
N LEU A 3 21.31 36.52 9.78
CA LEU A 3 20.12 36.19 10.60
C LEU A 3 19.42 34.88 10.19
N VAL A 4 19.39 34.53 8.90
CA VAL A 4 18.68 33.32 8.40
C VAL A 4 19.45 32.02 8.71
N ALA A 5 20.79 32.06 8.71
CA ALA A 5 21.64 30.87 8.98
C ALA A 5 21.79 30.54 10.48
N SER A 6 21.42 31.45 11.38
CA SER A 6 21.41 31.22 12.83
C SER A 6 20.03 30.78 13.32
N PHE A 7 18.96 31.26 12.68
CA PHE A 7 17.58 30.85 12.96
C PHE A 7 17.33 29.36 12.64
N ASN A 8 17.90 28.85 11.54
CA ASN A 8 17.82 27.44 11.16
C ASN A 8 18.62 26.47 12.06
N ARG A 9 19.62 26.97 12.80
CA ARG A 9 20.41 26.13 13.74
C ARG A 9 19.76 26.00 15.11
N ALA A 10 19.01 27.01 15.56
CA ALA A 10 18.33 27.00 16.86
C ALA A 10 16.99 26.25 16.86
N LEU A 11 16.21 26.32 15.77
CA LEU A 11 14.94 25.59 15.63
C LEU A 11 15.13 24.14 15.11
N GLY A 12 16.20 23.91 14.34
CA GLY A 12 16.49 22.63 13.70
C GLY A 12 17.13 21.57 14.62
N THR A 13 17.50 21.87 15.86
CA THR A 13 18.22 20.91 16.73
C THR A 13 17.37 20.40 17.90
N ARG A 14 16.37 21.16 18.35
CA ARG A 14 15.44 20.73 19.43
C ARG A 14 14.28 19.87 18.93
N LEU A 15 13.71 20.20 17.76
CA LEU A 15 12.68 19.39 17.08
C LEU A 15 13.24 18.14 16.40
N TYR A 16 14.48 18.20 15.93
CA TYR A 16 15.17 17.07 15.27
C TYR A 16 15.60 15.98 16.26
N ARG A 17 16.03 16.34 17.48
CA ARG A 17 16.33 15.38 18.55
C ARG A 17 15.08 14.69 19.14
N SER A 18 13.91 15.34 19.10
CA SER A 18 12.63 14.74 19.51
C SER A 18 12.12 13.71 18.49
N ARG A 19 12.28 13.99 17.18
CA ARG A 19 11.86 13.08 16.09
C ARG A 19 12.81 11.90 15.89
N PHE A 20 14.10 12.04 16.23
CA PHE A 20 15.04 10.90 16.27
C PHE A 20 14.77 9.95 17.44
N LYS A 21 14.25 10.47 18.57
CA LYS A 21 13.70 9.63 19.65
C LYS A 21 12.46 8.86 19.18
N PHE A 22 11.67 9.37 18.25
CA PHE A 22 10.55 8.62 17.65
C PHE A 22 11.06 7.45 16.79
N ALA A 23 12.09 7.64 15.96
CA ALA A 23 12.69 6.56 15.17
C ALA A 23 13.44 5.51 16.03
N GLN A 24 14.10 5.94 17.12
CA GLN A 24 14.74 5.02 18.06
C GLN A 24 13.74 4.33 19.01
N SER A 25 12.67 5.02 19.42
CA SER A 25 11.52 4.42 20.11
C SER A 25 10.76 3.46 19.19
N TRP A 26 10.69 3.76 17.90
CA TRP A 26 10.10 2.91 16.85
C TRP A 26 10.91 1.61 16.66
N ARG A 27 12.24 1.65 16.72
CA ARG A 27 13.10 0.44 16.79
C ARG A 27 12.98 -0.30 18.12
N SER A 28 13.01 0.39 19.27
CA SER A 28 12.92 -0.27 20.58
C SER A 28 11.54 -0.89 20.87
N MET A 29 10.47 -0.37 20.28
CA MET A 29 9.13 -0.97 20.30
C MET A 29 8.98 -2.12 19.28
N SER A 30 9.76 -2.11 18.19
CA SER A 30 9.82 -3.16 17.17
C SER A 30 10.45 -4.45 17.69
N ASP A 31 11.54 -4.34 18.46
CA ASP A 31 12.37 -5.48 18.88
C ASP A 31 11.84 -6.18 20.14
N LYS A 32 10.96 -5.51 20.91
CA LYS A 32 10.29 -6.09 22.10
C LYS A 32 8.95 -6.77 21.80
N ALA A 33 8.53 -6.82 20.53
CA ALA A 33 7.21 -7.33 20.12
C ALA A 33 7.13 -8.86 20.00
N ASP A 34 8.22 -9.57 20.24
CA ASP A 34 8.25 -11.04 20.28
C ASP A 34 8.05 -11.53 21.72
N GLY A 35 6.82 -11.39 22.25
CA GLY A 35 6.41 -12.17 23.41
C GLY A 35 5.46 -11.54 24.45
N ASP A 36 5.18 -10.23 24.41
CA ASP A 36 4.43 -9.57 25.49
C ASP A 36 3.10 -8.93 25.02
N ASP A 37 1.99 -9.34 25.63
CA ASP A 37 0.60 -8.88 25.39
C ASP A 37 0.44 -7.38 25.65
N GLN A 38 1.30 -6.76 26.46
CA GLN A 38 1.30 -5.31 26.68
C GLN A 38 1.81 -4.50 25.46
N SER A 39 2.69 -5.08 24.64
CA SER A 39 3.25 -4.43 23.44
C SER A 39 2.24 -4.39 22.27
N GLU A 40 1.33 -5.38 22.18
CA GLU A 40 0.27 -5.40 21.16
C GLU A 40 -0.70 -4.21 21.31
N LYS A 41 -0.89 -3.71 22.54
CA LYS A 41 -1.76 -2.55 22.81
C LYS A 41 -1.26 -1.25 22.20
N ALA A 42 0.00 -1.16 21.79
CA ALA A 42 0.56 0.03 21.13
C ALA A 42 0.25 0.10 19.62
N TYR A 43 -0.19 -1.00 18.99
CA TYR A 43 -0.43 -1.03 17.55
C TYR A 43 -1.88 -0.70 17.18
N VAL A 44 -2.04 0.08 16.11
CA VAL A 44 -3.35 0.42 15.52
C VAL A 44 -4.01 -0.82 14.89
N ILE A 45 -3.24 -1.72 14.30
CA ILE A 45 -3.72 -3.01 13.76
C ILE A 45 -3.00 -4.15 14.47
N ARG A 46 -3.77 -5.03 15.13
CA ARG A 46 -3.30 -6.09 16.03
C ARG A 46 -3.66 -7.49 15.53
N LYS A 47 -3.33 -8.53 16.30
CA LYS A 47 -3.76 -9.91 15.99
C LYS A 47 -5.28 -10.05 16.10
N ALA A 48 -5.88 -9.48 17.12
CA ALA A 48 -7.33 -9.36 17.28
C ALA A 48 -7.78 -7.92 17.00
N ASN A 49 -8.53 -7.72 15.90
CA ASN A 49 -9.04 -6.39 15.51
C ASN A 49 -10.54 -6.29 15.72
N ARG A 50 -10.98 -5.20 16.35
CA ARG A 50 -12.35 -4.70 16.20
C ARG A 50 -12.44 -4.01 14.85
N VAL A 51 -13.20 -4.60 13.94
CA VAL A 51 -13.39 -4.11 12.57
C VAL A 51 -14.87 -3.98 12.32
N GLN A 52 -15.27 -2.82 11.82
CA GLN A 52 -16.63 -2.50 11.41
C GLN A 52 -16.59 -1.89 10.01
N LYS A 53 -17.46 -2.37 9.11
CA LYS A 53 -17.74 -1.65 7.86
C LYS A 53 -18.65 -0.47 8.21
N VAL A 54 -18.12 0.74 8.13
CA VAL A 54 -18.82 1.96 8.58
C VAL A 54 -19.52 2.69 7.45
N GLY A 55 -19.13 2.45 6.20
CA GLY A 55 -19.72 3.15 5.07
C GLY A 55 -19.41 2.51 3.73
N THR A 56 -20.12 3.00 2.72
CA THR A 56 -19.94 2.67 1.31
C THR A 56 -20.25 3.93 0.53
N ILE A 57 -19.32 4.35 -0.32
CA ILE A 57 -19.46 5.55 -1.15
C ILE A 57 -19.50 5.12 -2.60
N CYS A 58 -20.58 5.46 -3.28
CA CYS A 58 -20.88 5.06 -4.65
C CYS A 58 -20.77 6.24 -5.63
N THR A 59 -20.88 7.48 -5.15
CA THR A 59 -20.83 8.70 -6.00
C THR A 59 -19.95 9.80 -5.39
N PRO A 60 -19.39 10.71 -6.21
CA PRO A 60 -18.66 11.88 -5.74
C PRO A 60 -19.42 12.72 -4.70
N ASP A 61 -20.73 12.90 -4.87
CA ASP A 61 -21.55 13.73 -3.96
C ASP A 61 -21.65 13.13 -2.56
N GLN A 62 -21.52 11.80 -2.43
CA GLN A 62 -21.53 11.11 -1.15
C GLN A 62 -20.21 11.28 -0.36
N VAL A 63 -19.15 11.81 -0.98
CA VAL A 63 -17.86 12.03 -0.30
C VAL A 63 -17.99 13.09 0.80
N ASP A 64 -18.77 14.14 0.54
CA ASP A 64 -18.99 15.26 1.46
C ASP A 64 -20.18 15.05 2.40
N ALA A 65 -20.93 13.96 2.21
CA ALA A 65 -22.03 13.62 3.08
C ALA A 65 -21.54 13.39 4.54
N PRO A 66 -22.37 13.69 5.55
CA PRO A 66 -22.04 13.42 6.94
C PRO A 66 -21.57 11.99 7.15
N ARG A 67 -20.36 11.82 7.67
CA ARG A 67 -19.77 10.50 7.92
C ARG A 67 -20.43 9.86 9.15
N SER A 68 -20.70 8.57 9.06
CA SER A 68 -21.23 7.73 10.16
C SER A 68 -20.19 7.37 11.23
N HIS A 69 -18.95 7.84 11.07
CA HIS A 69 -17.82 7.55 11.95
C HIS A 69 -17.11 8.85 12.37
N PRO A 70 -16.35 8.83 13.48
CA PRO A 70 -15.52 9.96 13.88
C PRO A 70 -14.49 10.34 12.80
N PRO A 71 -14.00 11.58 12.79
CA PRO A 71 -12.91 11.99 11.90
C PRO A 71 -11.64 11.22 12.28
N LEU A 72 -11.34 10.18 11.51
CA LEU A 72 -10.18 9.31 11.68
C LEU A 72 -9.28 9.44 10.45
N PRO A 73 -7.96 9.24 10.61
CA PRO A 73 -7.06 9.17 9.48
C PRO A 73 -7.44 8.01 8.57
N GLU A 74 -7.40 8.24 7.26
CA GLU A 74 -7.80 7.25 6.27
C GLU A 74 -6.62 6.81 5.40
N ILE A 75 -6.53 5.51 5.16
CA ILE A 75 -5.53 4.92 4.28
C ILE A 75 -6.26 4.27 3.11
N CYS A 76 -6.00 4.79 1.91
CA CYS A 76 -6.58 4.26 0.69
C CYS A 76 -5.88 2.97 0.28
N ILE A 77 -6.64 1.98 -0.17
CA ILE A 77 -6.13 0.73 -0.74
C ILE A 77 -6.55 0.72 -2.20
N ALA A 78 -5.58 0.92 -3.09
CA ALA A 78 -5.81 1.08 -4.52
C ALA A 78 -5.02 0.04 -5.32
N GLY A 79 -5.44 -0.20 -6.56
CA GLY A 79 -4.79 -1.13 -7.48
C GLY A 79 -5.79 -1.82 -8.40
N ARG A 80 -5.27 -2.52 -9.41
CA ARG A 80 -6.10 -3.18 -10.42
C ARG A 80 -7.08 -4.19 -9.86
N THR A 81 -8.10 -4.51 -10.66
CA THR A 81 -8.95 -5.66 -10.38
C THR A 81 -8.08 -6.92 -10.33
N ASN A 82 -8.33 -7.80 -9.34
CA ASN A 82 -7.53 -8.98 -9.06
C ASN A 82 -6.06 -8.72 -8.66
N SER A 83 -5.67 -7.49 -8.30
CA SER A 83 -4.35 -7.20 -7.68
C SER A 83 -4.24 -7.70 -6.23
N GLY A 84 -5.33 -8.22 -5.64
CA GLY A 84 -5.32 -8.79 -4.30
C GLY A 84 -5.75 -7.84 -3.17
N LYS A 85 -6.35 -6.68 -3.46
CA LYS A 85 -6.87 -5.71 -2.45
C LYS A 85 -7.73 -6.38 -1.36
N SER A 86 -8.82 -7.02 -1.74
CA SER A 86 -9.74 -7.62 -0.75
C SER A 86 -9.10 -8.78 0.02
N SER A 87 -8.21 -9.56 -0.63
CA SER A 87 -7.41 -10.59 0.05
C SER A 87 -6.44 -9.98 1.05
N LEU A 88 -5.78 -8.89 0.68
CA LEU A 88 -4.89 -8.12 1.55
C LEU A 88 -5.68 -7.61 2.76
N ILE A 89 -6.87 -7.02 2.57
CA ILE A 89 -7.72 -6.51 3.66
C ILE A 89 -8.10 -7.63 4.62
N ASN A 90 -8.68 -8.73 4.12
CA ASN A 90 -9.07 -9.88 4.94
C ASN A 90 -7.88 -10.43 5.74
N HIS A 91 -6.72 -10.54 5.09
CA HIS A 91 -5.49 -11.03 5.71
C HIS A 91 -4.92 -10.05 6.74
N LEU A 92 -4.80 -8.76 6.41
CA LEU A 92 -4.32 -7.71 7.30
C LEU A 92 -5.18 -7.60 8.55
N LEU A 93 -6.50 -7.68 8.40
CA LEU A 93 -7.45 -7.49 9.48
C LEU A 93 -7.71 -8.76 10.31
N ALA A 94 -7.20 -9.91 9.88
CA ALA A 94 -7.50 -11.21 10.50
C ALA A 94 -9.01 -11.53 10.53
N LYS A 95 -9.78 -11.00 9.56
CA LYS A 95 -11.23 -11.19 9.46
C LYS A 95 -11.59 -11.69 8.06
N PRO A 96 -11.65 -13.02 7.86
CA PRO A 96 -12.08 -13.59 6.59
C PRO A 96 -13.48 -13.08 6.21
N GLY A 97 -13.66 -12.68 4.95
CA GLY A 97 -14.97 -12.31 4.41
C GLY A 97 -15.45 -10.89 4.71
N ILE A 98 -14.70 -10.07 5.46
CA ILE A 98 -15.10 -8.66 5.70
C ILE A 98 -15.07 -7.85 4.40
N ALA A 99 -14.04 -8.07 3.58
CA ALA A 99 -13.96 -7.58 2.21
C ALA A 99 -14.33 -8.72 1.26
N ARG A 100 -15.25 -8.44 0.32
CA ARG A 100 -15.71 -9.44 -0.65
C ARG A 100 -14.59 -9.79 -1.62
N THR A 101 -14.04 -10.99 -1.50
CA THR A 101 -13.08 -11.58 -2.47
C THR A 101 -13.85 -12.27 -3.59
N SER A 102 -14.19 -11.55 -4.67
CA SER A 102 -14.74 -12.17 -5.88
C SER A 102 -13.61 -12.46 -6.88
N SER A 103 -13.57 -13.68 -7.43
CA SER A 103 -12.71 -14.00 -8.58
C SER A 103 -13.22 -13.40 -9.89
N ARG A 104 -14.52 -13.05 -9.95
CA ARG A 104 -15.13 -12.30 -11.05
C ARG A 104 -14.91 -10.81 -10.81
N ALA A 105 -14.22 -10.19 -11.75
CA ALA A 105 -13.93 -8.76 -11.78
C ALA A 105 -15.23 -7.93 -11.93
N GLY A 106 -15.30 -6.73 -11.32
CA GLY A 106 -16.42 -5.78 -11.49
C GLY A 106 -17.62 -5.94 -10.55
N LYS A 107 -17.41 -6.34 -9.30
CA LYS A 107 -18.48 -6.34 -8.27
C LYS A 107 -18.34 -5.26 -7.20
N THR A 108 -17.21 -4.55 -7.16
CA THR A 108 -16.95 -3.51 -6.17
C THR A 108 -16.80 -2.20 -6.93
N ASP A 109 -17.94 -1.55 -7.17
CA ASP A 109 -18.06 -0.28 -7.88
C ASP A 109 -18.06 0.90 -6.90
N GLU A 110 -17.64 0.64 -5.65
CA GLU A 110 -17.88 1.49 -4.49
C GLU A 110 -16.61 1.55 -3.62
N ILE A 111 -16.38 2.69 -2.98
CA ILE A 111 -15.36 2.80 -1.93
C ILE A 111 -15.93 2.25 -0.63
N ASN A 112 -15.33 1.18 -0.11
CA ASN A 112 -15.76 0.57 1.15
C ASN A 112 -14.89 1.04 2.32
N LEU A 113 -15.54 1.50 3.40
CA LEU A 113 -14.85 2.05 4.56
C LEU A 113 -14.85 1.04 5.71
N TYR A 114 -13.66 0.61 6.12
CA TYR A 114 -13.48 -0.29 7.25
C TYR A 114 -12.79 0.43 8.41
N MET A 115 -13.52 0.67 9.48
CA MET A 115 -12.97 1.21 10.72
C MET A 115 -12.28 0.11 11.51
N VAL A 116 -11.02 0.35 11.87
CA VAL A 116 -10.18 -0.60 12.60
C VAL A 116 -9.81 -0.02 13.96
N ASN A 117 -10.21 -0.71 15.02
CA ASN A 117 -9.92 -0.36 16.42
C ASN A 117 -10.22 1.11 16.77
N SER A 118 -11.24 1.70 16.13
CA SER A 118 -11.62 3.11 16.26
C SER A 118 -10.47 4.10 16.09
N SER A 119 -9.45 3.72 15.31
CA SER A 119 -8.17 4.45 15.22
C SER A 119 -7.80 4.82 13.78
N VAL A 120 -8.22 4.03 12.80
CA VAL A 120 -7.94 4.27 11.38
C VAL A 120 -9.09 3.74 10.53
N ILE A 121 -9.30 4.36 9.37
CA ILE A 121 -10.19 3.86 8.31
C ILE A 121 -9.32 3.29 7.19
N LEU A 122 -9.60 2.05 6.78
CA LEU A 122 -9.10 1.52 5.50
C LEU A 122 -10.17 1.75 4.44
N ALA A 123 -9.86 2.57 3.44
CA ALA A 123 -10.74 2.86 2.32
C ALA A 123 -10.36 1.95 1.13
N ASP A 124 -11.15 0.90 0.89
CA ASP A 124 -10.96 -0.04 -0.22
C ASP A 124 -11.56 0.55 -1.49
N PHE A 125 -10.70 0.98 -2.40
CA PHE A 125 -11.13 1.59 -3.66
C PHE A 125 -11.59 0.54 -4.66
N PRO A 126 -12.52 0.90 -5.57
CA PRO A 126 -12.88 0.03 -6.68
C PRO A 126 -11.63 -0.33 -7.49
N GLY A 127 -11.53 -1.58 -7.94
CA GLY A 127 -10.42 -2.02 -8.76
C GLY A 127 -10.50 -1.47 -10.19
N TYR A 128 -9.43 -0.85 -10.68
CA TYR A 128 -9.34 -0.38 -12.06
C TYR A 128 -8.77 -1.42 -13.02
N GLY A 129 -8.81 -1.12 -14.31
CA GLY A 129 -8.26 -1.96 -15.38
C GLY A 129 -9.08 -3.24 -15.56
N PHE A 130 -9.86 -3.29 -16.64
CA PHE A 130 -10.65 -4.45 -17.02
C PHE A 130 -10.37 -4.82 -18.48
N GLU A 131 -9.90 -6.05 -18.73
CA GLU A 131 -9.84 -6.66 -20.07
C GLU A 131 -11.18 -7.35 -20.44
N HIS A 132 -12.32 -6.64 -20.37
CA HIS A 132 -13.54 -7.16 -20.99
C HIS A 132 -13.63 -6.62 -22.40
N LYS A 133 -13.72 -7.56 -23.36
CA LYS A 133 -13.96 -7.38 -24.81
C LYS A 133 -15.18 -6.51 -25.18
N TYR A 134 -15.89 -5.97 -24.20
CA TYR A 134 -17.11 -5.19 -24.36
C TYR A 134 -16.92 -3.88 -23.59
N GLY A 135 -16.47 -2.81 -24.25
CA GLY A 135 -15.96 -1.54 -23.70
C GLY A 135 -16.85 -0.76 -22.70
N VAL A 136 -17.96 -1.33 -22.23
CA VAL A 136 -18.88 -0.77 -21.22
C VAL A 136 -18.17 -0.51 -19.88
N LEU A 137 -17.29 -1.42 -19.43
CA LEU A 137 -16.60 -1.28 -18.14
C LEU A 137 -15.46 -0.24 -18.16
N ALA A 138 -14.78 -0.08 -19.30
CA ALA A 138 -13.78 0.96 -19.47
C ALA A 138 -14.42 2.36 -19.41
N LYS A 139 -15.54 2.54 -20.10
CA LYS A 139 -16.31 3.79 -20.07
C LYS A 139 -16.85 4.12 -18.67
N ARG A 140 -17.23 3.10 -17.89
CA ARG A 140 -17.68 3.26 -16.49
C ARG A 140 -16.55 3.69 -15.55
N TRP A 141 -15.33 3.19 -15.76
CA TRP A 141 -14.15 3.65 -15.02
C TRP A 141 -13.91 5.14 -15.25
N GLU A 142 -13.88 5.57 -16.51
CA GLU A 142 -13.64 6.97 -16.89
C GLU A 142 -14.74 7.91 -16.39
N THR A 143 -16.02 7.50 -16.45
CA THR A 143 -17.14 8.40 -16.18
C THR A 143 -17.63 8.40 -14.73
N VAL A 144 -17.35 7.36 -13.95
CA VAL A 144 -17.90 7.21 -12.59
C VAL A 144 -16.80 6.99 -11.57
N TRP A 145 -15.92 6.01 -11.77
CA TRP A 145 -15.00 5.58 -10.71
C TRP A 145 -13.77 6.46 -10.59
N GLY A 146 -13.21 6.93 -11.70
CA GLY A 146 -12.15 7.93 -11.72
C GLY A 146 -12.53 9.18 -10.91
N PRO A 147 -13.65 9.86 -11.27
CA PRO A 147 -14.14 11.02 -10.53
C PRO A 147 -14.44 10.73 -9.06
N LEU A 148 -14.95 9.54 -8.71
CA LEU A 148 -15.19 9.13 -7.33
C LEU A 148 -13.88 8.99 -6.55
N CYS A 149 -12.89 8.28 -7.09
CA CYS A 149 -11.59 8.08 -6.45
C CYS A 149 -10.86 9.41 -6.26
N GLU A 150 -10.83 10.24 -7.31
CA GLU A 150 -10.26 11.59 -7.29
C GLU A 150 -10.93 12.46 -6.24
N SER A 151 -12.27 12.53 -6.27
CA SER A 151 -13.07 13.23 -5.27
C SER A 151 -12.75 12.80 -3.84
N TYR A 152 -12.64 11.49 -3.62
CA TYR A 152 -12.34 10.94 -2.30
C TYR A 152 -10.95 11.34 -1.84
N MET A 153 -9.94 11.24 -2.72
CA MET A 153 -8.56 11.61 -2.45
C MET A 153 -8.40 13.09 -2.09
N HIS A 154 -9.17 13.98 -2.72
CA HIS A 154 -9.09 15.42 -2.46
C HIS A 154 -9.92 15.89 -1.26
N ARG A 155 -11.06 15.25 -0.97
CA ARG A 155 -12.04 15.75 0.00
C ARG A 155 -12.12 14.95 1.30
N SER A 156 -11.52 13.75 1.37
CA SER A 156 -11.49 12.93 2.59
C SER A 156 -10.16 13.09 3.35
N PRO A 157 -10.10 12.78 4.66
CA PRO A 157 -8.87 12.88 5.46
C PRO A 157 -7.89 11.72 5.18
N VAL A 158 -7.56 11.52 3.91
CA VAL A 158 -6.59 10.52 3.44
C VAL A 158 -5.19 10.96 3.85
N VAL A 159 -4.48 10.13 4.61
CA VAL A 159 -3.10 10.41 5.05
C VAL A 159 -2.05 9.72 4.18
N ALA A 160 -2.38 8.56 3.61
CA ALA A 160 -1.49 7.77 2.76
C ALA A 160 -2.28 6.75 1.92
N ALA A 161 -1.61 6.16 0.94
CA ALA A 161 -2.15 5.06 0.14
C ALA A 161 -1.29 3.79 0.19
N LEU A 162 -1.94 2.63 0.10
CA LEU A 162 -1.33 1.35 -0.25
C LEU A 162 -1.69 1.06 -1.71
N PHE A 163 -0.71 1.13 -2.60
CA PHE A 163 -0.91 0.85 -4.01
C PHE A 163 -0.47 -0.57 -4.34
N LEU A 164 -1.41 -1.43 -4.70
CA LEU A 164 -1.17 -2.84 -4.96
C LEU A 164 -0.93 -3.11 -6.44
N ALA A 165 0.23 -3.69 -6.74
CA ALA A 165 0.55 -4.26 -8.03
C ALA A 165 0.74 -5.78 -7.90
N ASP A 166 0.15 -6.57 -8.81
CA ASP A 166 0.49 -7.99 -8.94
C ASP A 166 1.84 -8.06 -9.67
N ILE A 167 2.89 -8.50 -8.96
CA ILE A 167 4.28 -8.39 -9.43
C ILE A 167 4.54 -9.11 -10.75
N ARG A 168 3.68 -10.09 -11.09
CA ARG A 168 3.77 -10.92 -12.29
C ARG A 168 3.28 -10.21 -13.55
N TRP A 169 2.44 -9.18 -13.41
CA TRP A 169 1.80 -8.51 -14.54
C TRP A 169 2.54 -7.24 -14.95
N PRO A 170 2.62 -6.91 -16.25
CA PRO A 170 3.06 -5.59 -16.69
C PRO A 170 2.16 -4.48 -16.16
N VAL A 171 2.80 -3.37 -15.82
CA VAL A 171 2.15 -2.09 -15.53
C VAL A 171 1.40 -1.63 -16.78
N THR A 172 0.14 -1.22 -16.63
CA THR A 172 -0.68 -0.66 -17.71
C THR A 172 -0.70 0.87 -17.67
N ARG A 173 -1.28 1.46 -18.71
CA ARG A 173 -1.53 2.90 -18.76
C ARG A 173 -2.43 3.37 -17.61
N ASP A 174 -3.45 2.57 -17.26
CA ASP A 174 -4.34 2.86 -16.13
C ASP A 174 -3.61 2.86 -14.79
N ASP A 175 -2.66 1.92 -14.59
CA ASP A 175 -1.81 1.89 -13.41
C ASP A 175 -1.01 3.18 -13.27
N TYR A 176 -0.39 3.61 -14.37
CA TYR A 176 0.39 4.85 -14.43
C TYR A 176 -0.48 6.07 -14.10
N PHE A 177 -1.63 6.22 -14.77
CA PHE A 177 -2.52 7.36 -14.53
C PHE A 177 -3.03 7.41 -13.10
N PHE A 178 -3.42 6.28 -12.52
CA PHE A 178 -3.88 6.24 -11.14
C PHE A 178 -2.78 6.71 -10.18
N VAL A 179 -1.53 6.28 -10.39
CA VAL A 179 -0.38 6.76 -9.60
C VAL A 179 -0.14 8.25 -9.80
N GLN A 180 -0.28 8.78 -11.02
CA GLN A 180 -0.16 10.22 -11.25
C GLN A 180 -1.25 11.01 -10.50
N THR A 181 -2.51 10.59 -10.55
CA THR A 181 -3.59 11.25 -9.82
C THR A 181 -3.34 11.25 -8.30
N MET A 182 -2.86 10.15 -7.72
CA MET A 182 -2.47 10.12 -6.31
C MET A 182 -1.34 11.11 -5.99
N ARG A 183 -0.36 11.25 -6.91
CA ARG A 183 0.76 12.18 -6.75
C ARG A 183 0.32 13.63 -6.85
N GLU A 184 -0.56 13.95 -7.78
CA GLU A 184 -1.17 15.27 -7.94
C GLU A 184 -2.00 15.66 -6.71
N ALA A 185 -2.68 14.69 -6.09
CA ALA A 185 -3.36 14.87 -4.80
C ALA A 185 -2.40 15.00 -3.60
N GLY A 186 -1.09 14.88 -3.80
CA GLY A 186 -0.08 14.99 -2.75
C GLY A 186 0.03 13.78 -1.82
N ILE A 187 -0.75 12.72 -2.07
CA ILE A 187 -0.88 11.57 -1.17
C ILE A 187 0.37 10.68 -1.26
N PRO A 188 1.11 10.50 -0.16
CA PRO A 188 2.25 9.59 -0.12
C PRO A 188 1.76 8.14 -0.16
N ALA A 189 2.44 7.28 -0.92
CA ALA A 189 2.00 5.91 -1.13
C ALA A 189 3.12 4.89 -0.86
N LEU A 190 2.73 3.72 -0.35
CA LEU A 190 3.55 2.51 -0.28
C LEU A 190 3.19 1.59 -1.44
N LEU A 191 4.18 1.15 -2.21
CA LEU A 191 3.98 0.13 -3.24
C LEU A 191 3.95 -1.27 -2.60
N VAL A 192 2.85 -1.99 -2.77
CA VAL A 192 2.66 -3.36 -2.29
C VAL A 192 2.70 -4.31 -3.48
N LEU A 193 3.82 -5.03 -3.64
CA LEU A 193 4.03 -6.01 -4.69
C LEU A 193 3.45 -7.35 -4.26
N THR A 194 2.22 -7.60 -4.68
CA THR A 194 1.43 -8.79 -4.29
C THR A 194 1.76 -10.03 -5.11
N LYS A 195 1.37 -11.20 -4.57
CA LYS A 195 1.53 -12.53 -5.19
C LYS A 195 2.98 -12.89 -5.47
N ASP A 196 3.85 -12.41 -4.60
CA ASP A 196 5.29 -12.68 -4.64
C ASP A 196 5.62 -14.17 -4.46
N ASP A 197 4.76 -14.94 -3.77
CA ASP A 197 4.83 -16.40 -3.69
C ASP A 197 4.75 -17.08 -5.07
N ARG A 198 4.05 -16.46 -6.02
CA ARG A 198 3.76 -17.04 -7.34
C ARG A 198 4.78 -16.70 -8.41
N ILE A 199 5.93 -16.17 -8.04
CA ILE A 199 7.04 -15.91 -8.96
C ILE A 199 7.65 -17.23 -9.44
N ASN A 200 7.75 -18.23 -8.55
CA ASN A 200 8.33 -19.55 -8.84
C ASN A 200 7.31 -20.59 -9.30
N ASP A 201 6.00 -20.30 -9.19
CA ASP A 201 4.99 -21.15 -9.78
C ASP A 201 5.28 -21.24 -11.29
N ARG A 202 5.63 -22.43 -11.78
CA ARG A 202 5.52 -22.74 -13.22
C ARG A 202 4.05 -22.55 -13.54
N VAL A 203 3.67 -21.35 -13.96
CA VAL A 203 2.28 -20.97 -14.20
C VAL A 203 1.70 -21.95 -15.20
N LYS A 204 0.99 -22.98 -14.72
CA LYS A 204 0.03 -23.70 -15.54
C LYS A 204 -1.07 -22.70 -15.78
N ALA A 205 -0.92 -21.95 -16.87
CA ALA A 205 -1.87 -20.94 -17.33
C ALA A 205 -3.20 -21.61 -17.69
N LYS A 206 -3.99 -21.95 -16.67
CA LYS A 206 -5.40 -22.33 -16.80
C LYS A 206 -6.22 -21.14 -16.33
N GLY A 207 -6.28 -20.12 -17.17
CA GLY A 207 -7.12 -18.94 -17.00
C GLY A 207 -7.29 -18.24 -18.34
N HIS A 208 -8.52 -18.19 -18.85
CA HIS A 208 -8.86 -17.53 -20.10
C HIS A 208 -8.64 -16.01 -19.96
N ASN A 209 -7.91 -15.42 -20.90
CA ASN A 209 -7.48 -14.00 -20.97
C ASN A 209 -6.21 -13.64 -20.18
N GLU A 210 -5.07 -14.23 -20.54
CA GLU A 210 -3.77 -13.63 -20.21
C GLU A 210 -3.19 -12.91 -21.45
N SER A 211 -2.85 -11.63 -21.30
CA SER A 211 -2.09 -10.88 -22.30
C SER A 211 -0.76 -11.57 -22.61
N LEU A 212 -0.37 -11.58 -23.90
CA LEU A 212 0.92 -12.11 -24.39
C LEU A 212 2.12 -11.55 -23.62
N ALA A 213 2.03 -10.30 -23.16
CA ALA A 213 3.07 -9.65 -22.39
C ALA A 213 3.30 -10.31 -21.02
N ALA A 214 2.23 -10.77 -20.35
CA ALA A 214 2.35 -11.49 -19.09
C ALA A 214 2.96 -12.88 -19.28
N LYS A 215 2.58 -13.59 -20.35
CA LYS A 215 3.19 -14.88 -20.71
C LYS A 215 4.70 -14.76 -20.94
N LYS A 216 5.15 -13.70 -21.62
CA LYS A 216 6.59 -13.43 -21.82
C LYS A 216 7.30 -13.20 -20.49
N VAL A 217 6.75 -12.35 -19.63
CA VAL A 217 7.34 -12.03 -18.32
C VAL A 217 7.42 -13.25 -17.42
N THR A 218 6.32 -14.00 -17.29
CA THR A 218 6.28 -15.25 -16.54
C THR A 218 7.25 -16.27 -17.09
N ARG A 219 7.41 -16.37 -18.42
CA ARG A 219 8.41 -17.26 -19.04
C ARG A 219 9.83 -16.86 -18.67
N THR A 220 10.20 -15.59 -18.80
CA THR A 220 11.52 -15.07 -18.42
C THR A 220 11.83 -15.34 -16.95
N VAL A 221 10.85 -15.11 -16.07
CA VAL A 221 10.95 -15.36 -14.62
C VAL A 221 11.07 -16.85 -14.32
N SER A 222 10.27 -17.70 -14.94
CA SER A 222 10.32 -19.16 -14.74
C SER A 222 11.63 -19.80 -15.24
N GLN A 223 12.36 -19.09 -16.09
CA GLN A 223 13.68 -19.50 -16.59
C GLN A 223 14.83 -18.97 -15.71
N ALA A 224 14.57 -17.99 -14.84
CA ALA A 224 15.56 -17.53 -13.89
C ALA A 224 15.89 -18.66 -12.90
N ARG A 225 17.18 -18.98 -12.75
CA ARG A 225 17.64 -20.00 -11.79
C ARG A 225 17.57 -19.53 -10.34
N ASP A 226 17.46 -18.21 -10.13
CA ASP A 226 17.43 -17.57 -8.81
C ASP A 226 16.18 -16.67 -8.66
N VAL A 227 15.40 -16.95 -7.61
CA VAL A 227 14.18 -16.20 -7.26
C VAL A 227 14.47 -14.75 -6.86
N HIS A 228 15.65 -14.46 -6.29
CA HIS A 228 16.03 -13.10 -5.90
C HIS A 228 16.28 -12.23 -7.12
N ILE A 229 16.97 -12.76 -8.14
CA ILE A 229 17.18 -12.09 -9.42
C ILE A 229 15.84 -11.83 -10.10
N ALA A 230 14.95 -12.82 -10.12
CA ALA A 230 13.61 -12.66 -10.68
C ALA A 230 12.78 -11.59 -9.95
N ARG A 231 12.79 -11.59 -8.61
CA ARG A 231 12.14 -10.58 -7.78
C ARG A 231 12.67 -9.19 -8.08
N SER A 232 14.00 -9.02 -8.05
CA SER A 232 14.66 -7.74 -8.34
C SER A 232 14.27 -7.21 -9.71
N PHE A 233 14.38 -8.02 -10.76
CA PHE A 233 13.99 -7.65 -12.12
C PHE A 233 12.51 -7.22 -12.22
N LEU A 234 11.60 -7.99 -11.62
CA LEU A 234 10.17 -7.67 -11.66
C LEU A 234 9.84 -6.40 -10.88
N THR A 235 10.44 -6.21 -9.72
CA THR A 235 10.32 -4.99 -8.91
C THR A 235 10.77 -3.78 -9.71
N ASP A 236 11.94 -3.86 -10.35
CA ASP A 236 12.50 -2.77 -11.15
C ASP A 236 11.59 -2.40 -12.32
N ARG A 237 11.05 -3.41 -12.99
CA ARG A 237 10.08 -3.24 -14.07
C ARG A 237 8.80 -2.55 -13.60
N VAL A 238 8.24 -2.96 -12.46
CA VAL A 238 7.03 -2.32 -11.91
C VAL A 238 7.32 -0.89 -11.50
N ARG A 239 8.41 -0.63 -10.79
CA ARG A 239 8.80 0.72 -10.37
C ARG A 239 9.01 1.65 -11.57
N LYS A 240 9.76 1.21 -12.58
CA LYS A 240 9.97 1.96 -13.82
C LYS A 240 8.66 2.20 -14.58
N GLY A 241 7.81 1.19 -14.71
CA GLY A 241 6.52 1.33 -15.38
C GLY A 241 5.58 2.34 -14.72
N LEU A 242 5.61 2.44 -13.38
CA LEU A 242 4.79 3.39 -12.62
C LEU A 242 5.42 4.78 -12.50
N LEU A 243 6.67 4.97 -12.96
CA LEU A 243 7.53 6.08 -12.54
C LEU A 243 7.50 6.26 -11.01
N TRP A 244 7.63 5.14 -10.29
CA TRP A 244 7.54 5.10 -8.84
C TRP A 244 8.67 5.92 -8.21
N PRO A 245 8.38 6.89 -7.31
CA PRO A 245 9.41 7.73 -6.71
C PRO A 245 10.49 6.91 -5.99
N GLU A 246 11.75 7.27 -6.19
CA GLU A 246 12.88 6.59 -5.57
C GLU A 246 12.87 6.71 -4.05
N ASP A 247 12.38 7.84 -3.54
CA ASP A 247 12.27 8.13 -2.11
C ASP A 247 11.05 7.50 -1.43
N LEU A 248 10.29 6.66 -2.15
CA LEU A 248 9.15 5.91 -1.61
C LEU A 248 9.41 4.39 -1.59
N PRO A 249 9.06 3.72 -0.47
CA PRO A 249 9.31 2.30 -0.28
C PRO A 249 8.40 1.43 -1.14
N HIS A 250 8.83 0.17 -1.29
CA HIS A 250 7.99 -0.92 -1.75
C HIS A 250 8.12 -2.11 -0.80
N VAL A 251 7.15 -3.02 -0.83
CA VAL A 251 7.19 -4.27 -0.05
C VAL A 251 6.66 -5.42 -0.87
N HIS A 252 7.40 -6.53 -0.85
CA HIS A 252 6.92 -7.81 -1.37
C HIS A 252 5.91 -8.42 -0.39
N TYR A 253 4.75 -8.80 -0.90
CA TYR A 253 3.65 -9.28 -0.08
C TYR A 253 3.07 -10.58 -0.65
N SER A 254 3.03 -11.58 0.21
CA SER A 254 2.25 -12.80 0.02
C SER A 254 1.32 -12.98 1.21
N ILE A 255 0.10 -13.46 0.95
CA ILE A 255 -0.83 -13.84 2.02
C ILE A 255 -0.32 -15.04 2.85
N GLU A 256 0.67 -15.77 2.33
CA GLU A 256 1.32 -16.87 3.03
C GLU A 256 2.48 -16.37 3.92
N SER A 257 2.93 -15.12 3.73
CA SER A 257 4.06 -14.54 4.46
C SER A 257 3.60 -13.79 5.72
N GLY A 258 3.69 -14.48 6.87
CA GLY A 258 3.52 -13.88 8.19
C GLY A 258 4.43 -12.66 8.46
N PRO A 259 5.75 -12.71 8.14
CA PRO A 259 6.64 -11.56 8.30
C PRO A 259 6.21 -10.32 7.51
N ALA A 260 5.83 -10.48 6.25
CA ALA A 260 5.39 -9.36 5.41
C ALA A 260 4.10 -8.71 5.96
N ARG A 261 3.16 -9.52 6.46
CA ARG A 261 1.96 -9.03 7.16
C ARG A 261 2.30 -8.22 8.40
N ARG A 262 3.21 -8.72 9.26
CA ARG A 262 3.64 -7.99 10.46
C ARG A 262 4.26 -6.65 10.10
N LYS A 263 5.19 -6.64 9.14
CA LYS A 263 5.84 -5.43 8.63
C LYS A 263 4.81 -4.40 8.12
N LEU A 264 3.89 -4.83 7.27
CA LEU A 264 2.86 -3.94 6.71
C LEU A 264 1.90 -3.40 7.78
N ARG A 265 1.50 -4.21 8.78
CA ARG A 265 0.70 -3.73 9.93
C ARG A 265 1.40 -2.63 10.71
N ARG A 266 2.70 -2.78 10.96
CA ARG A 266 3.51 -1.77 11.67
C ARG A 266 3.52 -0.46 10.89
N TRP A 267 3.78 -0.52 9.59
CA TRP A 267 3.83 0.68 8.75
C TRP A 267 2.48 1.38 8.62
N ILE A 268 1.39 0.62 8.46
CA ILE A 268 0.02 1.17 8.49
C ILE A 268 -0.26 1.89 9.81
N ALA A 269 0.14 1.29 10.94
CA ALA A 269 -0.01 1.93 12.24
C ALA A 269 0.79 3.24 12.35
N SER A 270 2.01 3.28 11.82
CA SER A 270 2.81 4.51 11.78
C SER A 270 2.21 5.58 10.87
N LEU A 271 1.66 5.19 9.71
CA LEU A 271 0.99 6.11 8.79
C LEU A 271 -0.28 6.70 9.40
N ALA A 272 -1.05 5.89 10.14
CA ALA A 272 -2.25 6.35 10.84
C ALA A 272 -1.97 7.39 11.93
N LEU A 273 -0.71 7.53 12.39
CA LEU A 273 -0.32 8.57 13.35
C LEU A 273 0.06 9.90 12.67
N ALA A 274 0.24 9.91 11.35
CA ALA A 274 0.58 11.12 10.62
C ALA A 274 -0.59 12.09 10.60
N LYS A 275 -0.32 13.38 10.85
CA LYS A 275 -1.35 14.42 10.87
C LYS A 275 -1.64 15.03 9.49
N ASN A 276 -0.72 14.85 8.56
CA ASN A 276 -0.78 15.38 7.20
C ASN A 276 0.10 14.55 6.25
N HIS A 277 0.03 14.86 4.96
CA HIS A 277 0.77 14.17 3.91
C HIS A 277 2.30 14.28 4.07
N ASP A 278 2.81 15.38 4.60
CA ASP A 278 4.26 15.55 4.80
C ASP A 278 4.80 14.67 5.91
N GLU A 279 4.08 14.56 7.03
CA GLU A 279 4.42 13.62 8.09
C GLU A 279 4.34 12.17 7.61
N ALA A 280 3.31 11.82 6.84
CA ALA A 280 3.18 10.49 6.26
C ALA A 280 4.33 10.19 5.27
N ARG A 281 4.75 11.16 4.45
CA ARG A 281 5.92 11.03 3.57
C ARG A 281 7.21 10.82 4.35
N GLN A 282 7.39 11.50 5.48
CA GLN A 282 8.54 11.27 6.36
C GLN A 282 8.54 9.87 6.97
N VAL A 283 7.37 9.36 7.38
CA VAL A 283 7.22 7.97 7.84
C VAL A 283 7.65 7.00 6.75
N LEU A 284 7.20 7.18 5.50
CA LEU A 284 7.58 6.33 4.39
C LEU A 284 9.07 6.39 4.05
N ARG A 285 9.70 7.57 4.13
CA ARG A 285 11.16 7.70 3.95
C ARG A 285 11.95 6.99 5.03
N ALA A 286 11.49 7.06 6.29
CA ALA A 286 12.10 6.32 7.39
C ALA A 286 11.98 4.80 7.17
N VAL A 287 10.82 4.35 6.68
CA VAL A 287 10.61 2.95 6.28
C VAL A 287 11.59 2.53 5.17
N LEU A 288 11.79 3.36 4.14
CA LEU A 288 12.73 3.07 3.07
C LEU A 288 14.18 2.94 3.57
N ALA A 289 14.61 3.85 4.46
CA ALA A 289 15.95 3.80 5.05
C ALA A 289 16.19 2.51 5.85
N ASP A 290 15.17 2.02 6.55
CA ASP A 290 15.23 0.77 7.29
C ASP A 290 15.36 -0.46 6.36
N LEU A 291 14.64 -0.46 5.23
CA LEU A 291 14.81 -1.48 4.20
C LEU A 291 16.21 -1.47 3.59
N GLY A 292 16.76 -0.28 3.30
CA GLY A 292 18.12 -0.13 2.77
C GLY A 292 19.20 -0.63 3.75
N GLY A 293 19.09 -0.26 5.03
CA GLY A 293 20.00 -0.72 6.07
C GLY A 293 19.97 -2.24 6.28
N SER A 294 18.80 -2.87 6.12
CA SER A 294 18.69 -4.34 6.20
C SER A 294 19.35 -5.07 5.02
N MET A 295 19.41 -4.47 3.84
CA MET A 295 20.12 -5.04 2.68
C MET A 295 21.64 -4.88 2.82
N GLU A 296 22.11 -3.72 3.28
CA GLU A 296 23.55 -3.53 3.55
C GLU A 296 24.08 -4.46 4.65
N GLN A 297 23.27 -4.75 5.68
CA GLN A 297 23.64 -5.72 6.71
C GLN A 297 23.67 -7.15 6.18
N ALA A 298 22.66 -7.56 5.39
CA ALA A 298 22.64 -8.87 4.76
C ALA A 298 23.82 -9.06 3.80
N GLU A 299 24.17 -8.06 3.00
CA GLU A 299 25.35 -8.14 2.10
C GLU A 299 26.66 -8.28 2.88
N ARG A 300 26.81 -7.60 4.03
CA ARG A 300 28.00 -7.76 4.90
C ARG A 300 28.10 -9.14 5.52
N GLU A 301 26.99 -9.73 5.96
CA GLU A 301 26.95 -11.08 6.53
C GLU A 301 27.24 -12.18 5.49
N TYR A 302 26.95 -11.94 4.20
CA TYR A 302 27.27 -12.87 3.11
C TYR A 302 28.70 -12.72 2.57
N THR A 303 29.40 -11.63 2.91
CA THR A 303 30.77 -11.35 2.43
C THR A 303 31.84 -11.62 3.50
N THR A 304 31.46 -12.17 4.66
CA THR A 304 32.35 -12.54 5.77
C THR A 304 32.28 -14.04 6.01
#